data_AF-A0A4U0ZJA8-F1
#
_entry.id   AF-A0A4U0ZJA8-F1
#
_cell.length_a   1.000
_cell.length_b   1.000
_cell.length_c   1.000
_cell.angle_alpha   90.00
_cell.angle_beta   90.00
_cell.angle_gamma   90.00
#
_symmetry.space_group_name_H-M   'P 1'
#
loop_
_entity.id
_entity.type
_entity.pdbx_description
1 polymer ?
#
loop_
_entity_poly.entity_id
_entity_poly.type
_entity_poly.pdbx_seq_one_letter_code
_entity_poly.pdbx_strand_id
1 'polypeptide(L)'
;MKTELKFKGSRKYLHSTDFYTWFITAVCNTNQIVTKLVFKQLIHRQCQVLLGQVQDVAEKDIVGTVELFDKNTQEKTRGLIVETNTSVDESYPFDEDKLVKDAEIISSQQQATAFYRNDCTTVELVVALTKKLHNTLFSLNKGKWLVGQLNFCDELPIVYESLSIKTTRMMQNKFSINDVIIDGKRFGTVQFIVGE
;
A
#
# COMPACT_ATOMS: atom_id res chain seq x y z
N MET A 1 8.98 0.19 -17.65
CA MET A 1 7.59 -0.29 -17.91
C MET A 1 6.62 0.83 -17.59
N LYS A 2 5.51 0.97 -18.33
CA LYS A 2 4.49 1.99 -18.06
C LYS A 2 3.30 1.38 -17.33
N THR A 3 2.67 2.17 -16.45
CA THR A 3 1.44 1.76 -15.77
C THR A 3 0.22 2.09 -16.63
N GLU A 4 -0.84 1.31 -16.47
CA GLU A 4 -2.19 1.58 -16.98
C GLU A 4 -3.19 1.50 -15.82
N LEU A 5 -2.97 2.34 -14.81
CA LEU A 5 -3.77 2.36 -13.59
C LEU A 5 -4.98 3.28 -13.73
N LYS A 6 -6.00 3.05 -12.90
CA LYS A 6 -7.26 3.80 -12.88
C LYS A 6 -7.46 4.46 -11.53
N PHE A 7 -8.30 5.47 -11.46
CA PHE A 7 -8.71 6.04 -10.19
C PHE A 7 -9.65 5.09 -9.43
N LYS A 8 -9.38 4.93 -8.13
CA LYS A 8 -10.12 4.00 -7.26
C LYS A 8 -11.22 4.70 -6.47
N GLY A 9 -12.47 4.36 -6.76
CA GLY A 9 -13.65 5.00 -6.17
C GLY A 9 -13.73 6.48 -6.58
N SER A 10 -14.00 7.36 -5.63
CA SER A 10 -14.12 8.82 -5.85
C SER A 10 -12.78 9.56 -5.87
N ARG A 11 -11.65 8.86 -5.80
CA ARG A 11 -10.31 9.46 -5.71
C ARG A 11 -9.91 10.10 -7.03
N LYS A 12 -9.05 11.13 -6.94
CA LYS A 12 -8.41 11.78 -8.09
C LYS A 12 -6.90 11.53 -8.14
N TYR A 13 -6.46 10.44 -7.52
CA TYR A 13 -5.07 10.01 -7.45
C TYR A 13 -5.02 8.47 -7.50
N LEU A 14 -3.93 7.92 -8.03
CA LEU A 14 -3.68 6.49 -8.13
C LEU A 14 -3.42 5.90 -6.74
N HIS A 15 -4.07 4.76 -6.44
CA HIS A 15 -4.05 4.18 -5.10
C HIS A 15 -2.87 3.23 -4.89
N SER A 16 -2.29 3.23 -3.69
CA SER A 16 -1.10 2.43 -3.35
C SER A 16 -1.31 0.92 -3.52
N THR A 17 -2.52 0.44 -3.23
CA THR A 17 -2.90 -0.98 -3.43
C THR A 17 -2.83 -1.36 -4.90
N ASP A 18 -3.17 -0.44 -5.79
CA ASP A 18 -3.25 -0.71 -7.23
C ASP A 18 -1.85 -0.75 -7.83
N PHE A 19 -0.93 0.07 -7.32
CA PHE A 19 0.50 -0.08 -7.59
C PHE A 19 1.02 -1.43 -7.11
N TYR A 20 0.74 -1.83 -5.87
CA TYR A 20 1.19 -3.12 -5.35
C TYR A 20 0.68 -4.27 -6.23
N THR A 21 -0.61 -4.30 -6.55
CA THR A 21 -1.23 -5.28 -7.43
C THR A 21 -0.61 -5.26 -8.83
N TRP A 22 -0.39 -4.08 -9.41
CA TRP A 22 0.27 -3.96 -10.71
C TRP A 22 1.69 -4.51 -10.69
N PHE A 23 2.47 -4.26 -9.63
CA PHE A 23 3.81 -4.83 -9.51
C PHE A 23 3.78 -6.37 -9.46
N ILE A 24 2.95 -6.96 -8.60
CA ILE A 24 2.91 -8.43 -8.47
C ILE A 24 2.35 -9.13 -9.71
N THR A 25 1.55 -8.44 -10.54
CA THR A 25 0.91 -9.04 -11.71
C THR A 25 1.60 -8.74 -13.05
N ALA A 26 2.20 -7.56 -13.19
CA ALA A 26 2.77 -7.09 -14.46
C ALA A 26 4.31 -6.97 -14.45
N VAL A 27 4.94 -7.02 -13.27
CA VAL A 27 6.39 -6.79 -13.12
C VAL A 27 7.12 -7.97 -12.52
N CYS A 28 6.61 -8.51 -11.42
CA CYS A 28 7.25 -9.62 -10.73
C CYS A 28 7.16 -10.90 -11.55
N ASN A 29 8.28 -11.61 -11.65
CA ASN A 29 8.29 -13.01 -12.04
C ASN A 29 7.80 -13.89 -10.87
N THR A 30 7.51 -15.17 -11.13
CA THR A 30 7.00 -16.13 -10.13
C THR A 30 7.83 -16.24 -8.84
N ASN A 31 9.14 -15.96 -8.90
CA ASN A 31 10.03 -16.04 -7.74
C ASN A 31 10.27 -14.68 -7.07
N GLN A 32 9.65 -13.61 -7.55
CA GLN A 32 9.87 -12.26 -7.05
C GLN A 32 8.70 -11.78 -6.22
N ILE A 33 9.02 -11.06 -5.14
CA ILE A 33 8.03 -10.38 -4.31
C ILE A 33 8.35 -8.90 -4.20
N VAL A 34 7.30 -8.09 -4.03
CA VAL A 34 7.43 -6.68 -3.67
C VAL A 34 7.68 -6.58 -2.17
N THR A 35 8.92 -6.32 -1.77
CA THR A 35 9.28 -6.18 -0.35
C THR A 35 9.11 -4.77 0.15
N LYS A 36 9.22 -3.76 -0.73
CA LYS A 36 9.06 -2.37 -0.34
C LYS A 36 8.45 -1.54 -1.45
N LEU A 37 7.50 -0.69 -1.09
CA LEU A 37 6.92 0.31 -1.97
C LEU A 37 6.77 1.62 -1.19
N VAL A 38 7.40 2.69 -1.68
CA VAL A 38 7.41 4.01 -1.02
C VAL A 38 6.77 5.02 -1.95
N PHE A 39 5.86 5.84 -1.39
CA PHE A 39 5.23 6.95 -2.07
C PHE A 39 5.66 8.26 -1.41
N LYS A 40 6.20 9.18 -2.20
CA LYS A 40 6.63 10.50 -1.73
C LYS A 40 5.52 11.55 -1.80
N GLN A 41 4.56 11.35 -2.71
CA GLN A 41 3.44 12.26 -2.96
C GLN A 41 2.24 11.51 -3.54
N LEU A 42 1.10 12.21 -3.63
CA LEU A 42 -0.05 11.74 -4.40
C LEU A 42 0.28 11.75 -5.89
N ILE A 43 -0.13 10.69 -6.59
CA ILE A 43 0.15 10.49 -8.00
C ILE A 43 -1.15 10.66 -8.78
N HIS A 44 -1.18 11.57 -9.75
CA HIS A 44 -2.37 11.97 -10.49
C HIS A 44 -2.35 11.53 -11.96
N ARG A 45 -1.19 11.08 -12.45
CA ARG A 45 -0.92 10.69 -13.83
C ARG A 45 -0.34 9.28 -13.90
N GLN A 46 -0.31 8.69 -15.09
CA GLN A 46 0.34 7.39 -15.27
C GLN A 46 1.83 7.49 -14.94
N CYS A 47 2.41 6.39 -14.49
CA CYS A 47 3.82 6.30 -14.14
C CYS A 47 4.60 5.44 -15.13
N GLN A 48 5.92 5.69 -15.13
CA GLN A 48 6.92 4.79 -15.66
C GLN A 48 7.76 4.25 -14.50
N VAL A 49 7.96 2.93 -14.50
CA VAL A 49 8.83 2.24 -13.56
C VAL A 49 10.14 1.88 -14.25
N LEU A 50 11.23 2.26 -13.59
CA LEU A 50 12.60 2.03 -14.01
C LEU A 50 13.26 1.11 -12.97
N LEU A 51 13.65 -0.10 -13.38
CA LEU A 51 14.30 -1.09 -12.51
C LEU A 51 15.80 -1.13 -12.79
N GLY A 52 16.61 -1.34 -11.76
CA GLY A 52 18.07 -1.49 -11.88
C GLY A 52 18.83 -0.16 -11.79
N GLN A 53 19.97 -0.07 -12.47
CA GLN A 53 20.75 1.17 -12.52
C GLN A 53 20.05 2.19 -13.42
N VAL A 54 19.59 3.27 -12.81
CA VAL A 54 18.94 4.38 -13.52
C VAL A 54 19.91 5.55 -13.59
N GLN A 55 20.27 5.97 -14.80
CA GLN A 55 20.97 7.23 -15.07
C GLN A 55 19.95 8.22 -15.67
N ASP A 56 20.14 9.51 -15.43
CA ASP A 56 19.40 10.62 -16.08
C ASP A 56 17.88 10.72 -15.82
N VAL A 57 17.45 10.62 -14.55
CA VAL A 57 16.08 10.99 -14.15
C VAL A 57 16.12 12.22 -13.25
N ALA A 58 15.36 13.26 -13.62
CA ALA A 58 15.22 14.44 -12.78
C ALA A 58 14.51 14.06 -11.47
N GLU A 59 15.10 14.41 -10.33
CA GLU A 59 14.60 14.03 -9.00
C GLU A 59 13.14 14.46 -8.76
N LYS A 60 12.75 15.60 -9.32
CA LYS A 60 11.40 16.17 -9.21
C LYS A 60 10.29 15.27 -9.79
N ASP A 61 10.63 14.37 -10.72
CA ASP A 61 9.65 13.50 -11.39
C ASP A 61 9.52 12.15 -10.65
N ILE A 62 10.38 11.88 -9.66
CA ILE A 62 10.38 10.64 -8.87
C ILE A 62 9.33 10.74 -7.75
N VAL A 63 8.22 10.05 -7.95
CA VAL A 63 7.07 10.03 -7.02
C VAL A 63 7.12 8.88 -6.02
N GLY A 64 8.00 7.90 -6.23
CA GLY A 64 8.14 6.76 -5.35
C GLY A 64 9.30 5.85 -5.70
N THR A 65 9.48 4.82 -4.87
CA THR A 65 10.48 3.76 -5.12
C THR A 65 9.89 2.40 -4.82
N VAL A 66 10.49 1.37 -5.42
CA VAL A 66 10.13 -0.03 -5.21
C VAL A 66 11.38 -0.85 -4.93
N GLU A 67 11.26 -1.86 -4.08
CA GLU A 67 12.23 -2.93 -3.92
C GLU A 67 11.54 -4.27 -4.19
N LEU A 68 12.14 -5.04 -5.11
CA LEU A 68 11.77 -6.40 -5.41
C LEU A 68 12.83 -7.33 -4.83
N PHE A 69 12.41 -8.50 -4.37
CA PHE A 69 13.30 -9.55 -3.87
C PHE A 69 13.05 -10.85 -4.63
N ASP A 70 14.11 -11.43 -5.17
CA ASP A 70 14.06 -12.73 -5.83
C ASP A 70 14.39 -13.85 -4.83
N LYS A 71 13.41 -14.73 -4.60
CA LYS A 71 13.51 -15.84 -3.65
C LYS A 71 14.56 -16.88 -4.06
N ASN A 72 14.87 -17.02 -5.36
CA ASN A 72 15.83 -18.00 -5.85
C ASN A 72 17.27 -17.47 -5.78
N THR A 73 17.51 -16.25 -6.27
CA THR A 73 18.86 -15.67 -6.28
C THR A 73 19.22 -14.97 -4.98
N GLN A 74 18.23 -14.68 -4.12
CA GLN A 74 18.36 -13.86 -2.92
C GLN A 74 18.79 -12.41 -3.22
N GLU A 75 18.62 -11.97 -4.47
CA GLU A 75 18.99 -10.63 -4.89
C GLU A 75 17.85 -9.63 -4.72
N LYS A 76 18.23 -8.36 -4.54
CA LYS A 76 17.29 -7.24 -4.46
C LYS A 76 17.42 -6.35 -5.68
N THR A 77 16.31 -6.12 -6.36
CA THR A 77 16.22 -5.13 -7.44
C THR A 77 15.50 -3.89 -6.93
N ARG A 78 16.16 -2.75 -7.02
CA ARG A 78 15.55 -1.46 -6.71
C ARG A 78 15.01 -0.81 -7.97
N GLY A 79 13.96 -0.02 -7.81
CA GLY A 79 13.39 0.76 -8.89
C GLY A 79 12.84 2.11 -8.46
N LEU A 80 12.70 2.98 -9.45
CA LEU A 80 12.10 4.30 -9.33
C LEU A 80 10.72 4.29 -9.99
N ILE A 81 9.78 4.99 -9.36
CA ILE A 81 8.46 5.28 -9.91
C ILE A 81 8.47 6.74 -10.32
N VAL A 82 8.33 6.99 -11.62
CA VAL A 82 8.41 8.31 -12.23
C VAL A 82 7.03 8.67 -12.78
N GLU A 83 6.46 9.79 -12.36
CA GLU A 83 5.18 10.25 -12.91
C GLU A 83 5.38 10.84 -14.31
N THR A 84 4.49 10.50 -15.23
CA THR A 84 4.55 10.95 -16.62
C THR A 84 3.58 12.09 -16.88
N ASN A 85 3.56 12.61 -18.11
CA ASN A 85 2.56 13.58 -18.55
C ASN A 85 1.24 12.96 -19.01
N THR A 86 1.08 11.64 -18.94
CA THR A 86 -0.12 10.93 -19.43
C THR A 86 -1.23 10.98 -18.38
N SER A 87 -2.43 11.43 -18.76
CA SER A 87 -3.60 11.47 -17.89
C SER A 87 -4.08 10.09 -17.46
N VAL A 88 -4.80 10.05 -16.34
CA VAL A 88 -5.62 8.91 -15.91
C VAL A 88 -7.06 9.32 -16.13
N ASP A 89 -7.71 8.72 -17.13
CA ASP A 89 -9.05 9.15 -17.57
C ASP A 89 -10.16 8.18 -17.12
N GLU A 90 -9.78 7.05 -16.53
CA GLU A 90 -10.71 6.02 -16.08
C GLU A 90 -10.77 5.91 -14.55
N SER A 91 -11.93 5.48 -14.05
CA SER A 91 -12.14 5.14 -12.66
C SER A 91 -12.97 3.87 -12.53
N TYR A 92 -12.91 3.24 -11.36
CA TYR A 92 -13.77 2.10 -11.02
C TYR A 92 -14.38 2.25 -9.63
N PRO A 93 -15.61 1.74 -9.40
CA PRO A 93 -16.24 1.80 -8.08
C PRO A 93 -15.43 1.04 -7.04
N PHE A 94 -15.30 1.62 -5.85
CA PHE A 94 -14.66 0.97 -4.70
C PHE A 94 -15.27 1.51 -3.41
N ASP A 95 -15.87 0.62 -2.62
CA ASP A 95 -16.44 0.93 -1.31
C ASP A 95 -15.50 0.40 -0.22
N GLU A 96 -14.67 1.30 0.31
CA GLU A 96 -13.68 0.97 1.34
C GLU A 96 -14.35 0.61 2.67
N ASP A 97 -15.48 1.25 2.99
CA ASP A 97 -16.19 1.06 4.26
C ASP A 97 -16.84 -0.33 4.32
N LYS A 98 -17.31 -0.84 3.17
CA LYS A 98 -17.82 -2.21 3.07
C LYS A 98 -16.79 -3.27 3.46
N LEU A 99 -15.50 -3.06 3.14
CA LEU A 99 -14.44 -4.05 3.42
C LEU A 99 -14.18 -4.26 4.91
N VAL A 100 -14.44 -3.24 5.72
CA VAL A 100 -14.07 -3.16 7.14
C VAL A 100 -15.28 -2.97 8.05
N LYS A 101 -16.49 -3.19 7.53
CA LYS A 101 -17.74 -3.02 8.28
C LYS A 101 -17.78 -3.87 9.55
N ASP A 102 -17.35 -5.12 9.43
CA ASP A 102 -17.39 -6.11 10.51
C ASP A 102 -16.02 -6.26 11.21
N ALA A 103 -15.12 -5.30 11.02
CA ALA A 103 -13.82 -5.30 11.67
C ALA A 103 -13.94 -5.01 13.18
N GLU A 104 -13.24 -5.78 13.99
CA GLU A 104 -13.14 -5.57 15.42
C GLU A 104 -12.00 -4.58 15.73
N ILE A 105 -12.25 -3.59 16.60
CA ILE A 105 -11.24 -2.63 17.03
C ILE A 105 -11.01 -2.78 18.53
N ILE A 106 -9.79 -3.14 18.90
CA ILE A 106 -9.35 -3.30 20.29
C ILE A 106 -8.54 -2.06 20.67
N SER A 107 -9.24 -1.02 21.12
CA SER A 107 -8.65 0.30 21.41
C SER A 107 -7.48 0.26 22.40
N SER A 108 -7.58 -0.58 23.44
CA SER A 108 -6.53 -0.76 24.46
C SER A 108 -5.22 -1.32 23.90
N GLN A 109 -5.27 -2.01 22.75
CA GLN A 109 -4.11 -2.59 22.09
C GLN A 109 -3.71 -1.83 20.81
N GLN A 110 -4.44 -0.77 20.46
CA GLN A 110 -4.33 -0.07 19.17
C GLN A 110 -4.29 -1.05 17.99
N GLN A 111 -5.25 -1.97 17.99
CA GLN A 111 -5.33 -3.07 17.04
C GLN A 111 -6.70 -3.10 16.36
N ALA A 112 -6.72 -3.46 15.08
CA ALA A 112 -7.94 -3.84 14.39
C ALA A 112 -7.78 -5.21 13.74
N THR A 113 -8.83 -6.02 13.75
CA THR A 113 -8.85 -7.37 13.18
C THR A 113 -10.00 -7.49 12.20
N ALA A 114 -9.74 -8.10 11.04
CA ALA A 114 -10.75 -8.51 10.08
C ALA A 114 -10.50 -9.97 9.65
N PHE A 115 -11.52 -10.60 9.09
CA PHE A 115 -11.45 -11.98 8.60
C PHE A 115 -11.31 -12.00 7.09
N TYR A 116 -10.86 -13.13 6.55
CA TYR A 116 -10.69 -13.31 5.11
C TYR A 116 -11.96 -13.01 4.31
N ARG A 117 -11.75 -12.45 3.12
CA ARG A 117 -12.79 -12.11 2.15
C ARG A 117 -12.30 -12.41 0.74
N ASN A 118 -13.20 -12.86 -0.13
CA ASN A 118 -12.91 -13.13 -1.53
C ASN A 118 -13.25 -11.95 -2.46
N ASP A 119 -13.80 -10.85 -1.93
CA ASP A 119 -14.22 -9.67 -2.69
C ASP A 119 -13.19 -8.54 -2.71
N CYS A 120 -12.01 -8.75 -2.14
CA CYS A 120 -10.87 -7.85 -2.19
C CYS A 120 -9.54 -8.60 -2.10
N THR A 121 -8.46 -7.95 -2.52
CA THR A 121 -7.09 -8.41 -2.30
C THR A 121 -6.64 -8.20 -0.85
N THR A 122 -5.67 -8.98 -0.40
CA THR A 122 -5.09 -8.85 0.95
C THR A 122 -4.51 -7.46 1.21
N VAL A 123 -3.81 -6.87 0.23
CA VAL A 123 -3.25 -5.51 0.37
C VAL A 123 -4.34 -4.43 0.50
N GLU A 124 -5.49 -4.61 -0.17
CA GLU A 124 -6.64 -3.72 0.00
C GLU A 124 -7.20 -3.81 1.42
N LEU A 125 -7.36 -5.02 1.95
CA LEU A 125 -7.83 -5.20 3.33
C LEU A 125 -6.83 -4.63 4.35
N VAL A 126 -5.52 -4.82 4.15
CA VAL A 126 -4.47 -4.17 4.99
C VAL A 126 -4.66 -2.66 5.05
N VAL A 127 -4.80 -2.01 3.89
CA VAL A 127 -4.90 -0.54 3.81
C VAL A 127 -6.23 -0.04 4.37
N ALA A 128 -7.34 -0.69 4.02
CA ALA A 128 -8.67 -0.33 4.52
C ALA A 128 -8.75 -0.50 6.04
N LEU A 129 -8.28 -1.63 6.57
CA LEU A 129 -8.31 -1.92 8.01
C LEU A 129 -7.43 -0.96 8.80
N THR A 130 -6.25 -0.60 8.27
CA THR A 130 -5.37 0.39 8.90
C THR A 130 -6.05 1.76 8.97
N LYS A 131 -6.70 2.21 7.89
CA LYS A 131 -7.46 3.47 7.91
C LYS A 131 -8.63 3.42 8.87
N LYS A 132 -9.35 2.31 8.94
CA LYS A 132 -10.45 2.11 9.90
C LYS A 132 -9.97 2.27 11.33
N LEU A 133 -8.84 1.64 11.67
CA LEU A 133 -8.18 1.81 12.96
C LEU A 133 -7.83 3.27 13.22
N HIS A 134 -7.17 3.94 12.27
CA HIS A 134 -6.76 5.33 12.46
C HIS A 134 -7.90 6.32 12.55
N ASN A 135 -8.92 6.20 11.72
CA ASN A 135 -10.10 7.08 11.77
C ASN A 135 -10.87 6.92 13.09
N THR A 136 -10.78 5.74 13.72
CA THR A 136 -11.42 5.46 15.01
C THR A 136 -10.59 5.96 16.19
N LEU A 137 -9.27 5.74 16.20
CA LEU A 137 -8.42 6.05 17.36
C LEU A 137 -7.68 7.39 17.27
N PHE A 138 -7.43 7.87 16.05
CA PHE A 138 -6.59 9.04 15.76
C PHE A 138 -7.29 9.95 14.75
N SER A 139 -8.55 10.26 15.02
CA SER A 139 -9.38 11.08 14.14
C SER A 139 -8.69 12.41 13.84
N LEU A 140 -8.72 12.81 12.57
CA LEU A 140 -8.04 14.00 12.07
C LEU A 140 -9.01 15.17 12.01
N ASN A 141 -8.55 16.36 12.41
CA ASN A 141 -9.29 17.60 12.20
C ASN A 141 -9.21 18.09 10.73
N LYS A 142 -8.14 17.74 10.02
CA LYS A 142 -7.90 18.11 8.62
C LYS A 142 -7.02 17.06 7.93
N GLY A 143 -7.20 16.91 6.62
CA GLY A 143 -6.46 15.96 5.80
C GLY A 143 -7.01 14.54 5.89
N LYS A 144 -6.23 13.60 5.38
CA LYS A 144 -6.58 12.17 5.34
C LYS A 144 -5.34 11.30 5.54
N TRP A 145 -5.56 10.11 6.08
CA TRP A 145 -4.53 9.08 6.18
C TRP A 145 -4.21 8.49 4.80
N LEU A 146 -2.96 8.63 4.39
CA LEU A 146 -2.40 8.14 3.13
C LEU A 146 -1.30 7.13 3.39
N VAL A 147 -1.21 6.10 2.57
CA VAL A 147 -0.10 5.14 2.62
C VAL A 147 1.18 5.83 2.13
N GLY A 148 2.17 5.95 3.01
CA GLY A 148 3.51 6.42 2.65
C GLY A 148 4.44 5.28 2.27
N GLN A 149 4.30 4.12 2.93
CA GLN A 149 5.15 2.97 2.66
C GLN A 149 4.43 1.64 2.93
N LEU A 150 4.59 0.68 2.02
CA LEU A 150 4.36 -0.75 2.26
C LEU A 150 5.72 -1.43 2.40
N ASN A 151 5.87 -2.30 3.39
CA ASN A 151 7.10 -3.03 3.62
C ASN A 151 6.79 -4.45 4.09
N PHE A 152 6.98 -5.45 3.22
CA PHE A 152 6.64 -6.83 3.48
C PHE A 152 7.87 -7.72 3.47
N CYS A 153 7.89 -8.72 4.35
CA CYS A 153 8.96 -9.71 4.43
C CYS A 153 8.69 -10.96 3.58
N ASP A 154 7.46 -11.15 3.10
CA ASP A 154 7.04 -12.27 2.27
C ASP A 154 5.87 -11.85 1.37
N GLU A 155 5.46 -12.74 0.48
CA GLU A 155 4.24 -12.61 -0.30
C GLU A 155 3.01 -12.59 0.63
N LEU A 156 2.06 -11.69 0.35
CA LEU A 156 0.82 -11.65 1.10
C LEU A 156 -0.06 -12.86 0.71
N PRO A 157 -0.52 -13.68 1.67
CA PRO A 157 -1.36 -14.82 1.36
C PRO A 157 -2.69 -14.37 0.78
N ILE A 158 -3.22 -15.15 -0.16
CA ILE A 158 -4.54 -14.93 -0.78
C ILE A 158 -5.68 -15.65 -0.05
N VAL A 159 -5.36 -16.51 0.92
CA VAL A 159 -6.32 -17.20 1.80
C VAL A 159 -5.71 -17.25 3.19
N TYR A 160 -6.50 -16.93 4.21
CA TYR A 160 -6.11 -16.90 5.62
C TYR A 160 -7.38 -16.94 6.49
N GLU A 161 -7.24 -17.03 7.81
CA GLU A 161 -8.38 -16.93 8.73
C GLU A 161 -8.58 -15.49 9.19
N SER A 162 -7.49 -14.84 9.61
CA SER A 162 -7.52 -13.54 10.26
C SER A 162 -6.40 -12.62 9.79
N LEU A 163 -6.71 -11.34 9.68
CA LEU A 163 -5.77 -10.26 9.41
C LEU A 163 -5.89 -9.21 10.52
N SER A 164 -4.79 -8.96 11.22
CA SER A 164 -4.68 -7.95 12.26
C SER A 164 -3.71 -6.85 11.86
N ILE A 165 -4.11 -5.61 12.11
CA ILE A 165 -3.26 -4.43 12.04
C ILE A 165 -3.04 -3.92 13.45
N LYS A 166 -1.78 -3.75 13.84
CA LYS A 166 -1.42 -3.19 15.16
C LYS A 166 -0.54 -1.96 15.01
N THR A 167 -0.98 -0.82 15.53
CA THR A 167 -0.16 0.39 15.55
C THR A 167 0.99 0.21 16.54
N THR A 168 2.23 0.21 16.05
CA THR A 168 3.44 0.08 16.87
C THR A 168 4.10 1.43 17.15
N ARG A 169 3.86 2.41 16.28
CA ARG A 169 4.33 3.78 16.47
C ARG A 169 3.30 4.77 15.95
N MET A 170 3.01 5.79 16.75
CA MET A 170 2.22 6.96 16.36
C MET A 170 3.00 8.22 16.69
N MET A 171 3.13 9.14 15.74
CA MET A 171 3.84 10.41 15.91
C MET A 171 2.91 11.57 15.59
N GLN A 172 2.55 12.34 16.62
CA GLN A 172 1.77 13.58 16.52
C GLN A 172 0.46 13.44 15.72
N ASN A 173 -0.15 12.24 15.66
CA ASN A 173 -1.29 11.94 14.79
C ASN A 173 -1.08 12.35 13.33
N LYS A 174 0.17 12.32 12.85
CA LYS A 174 0.56 12.67 11.48
C LYS A 174 1.32 11.57 10.77
N PHE A 175 1.88 10.63 11.51
CA PHE A 175 2.63 9.51 10.98
C PHE A 175 2.43 8.28 11.87
N SER A 176 2.28 7.11 11.25
CA SER A 176 2.19 5.84 11.96
C SER A 176 2.97 4.72 11.28
N ILE A 177 3.40 3.76 12.09
CA ILE A 177 3.90 2.46 11.65
C ILE A 177 2.98 1.40 12.24
N ASN A 178 2.50 0.51 11.39
CA ASN A 178 1.53 -0.51 11.77
C ASN A 178 2.04 -1.87 11.32
N ASP A 179 2.08 -2.83 12.24
CA ASP A 179 2.42 -4.21 11.91
C ASP A 179 1.25 -4.86 11.18
N VAL A 180 1.58 -5.62 10.14
CA VAL A 180 0.64 -6.47 9.40
C VAL A 180 0.84 -7.90 9.87
N ILE A 181 -0.18 -8.47 10.50
CA ILE A 181 -0.16 -9.80 11.09
C ILE A 181 -1.27 -10.61 10.45
N ILE A 182 -0.96 -11.77 9.89
CA ILE A 182 -1.93 -12.67 9.25
C ILE A 182 -1.75 -14.05 9.89
N ASP A 183 -2.83 -14.61 10.42
CA ASP A 183 -2.84 -15.88 11.17
C ASP A 183 -1.74 -15.95 12.24
N GLY A 184 -1.56 -14.86 12.98
CA GLY A 184 -0.55 -14.72 14.03
C GLY A 184 0.89 -14.51 13.54
N LYS A 185 1.19 -14.68 12.24
CA LYS A 185 2.51 -14.41 11.65
C LYS A 185 2.62 -12.95 11.21
N ARG A 186 3.71 -12.28 11.55
CA ARG A 186 4.01 -10.93 11.06
C ARG A 186 4.51 -10.98 9.62
N PHE A 187 3.84 -10.26 8.72
CA PHE A 187 4.19 -10.15 7.29
C PHE A 187 4.90 -8.85 6.93
N GLY A 188 5.00 -7.90 7.86
CA GLY A 188 5.72 -6.66 7.65
C GLY A 188 5.05 -5.47 8.32
N THR A 189 5.16 -4.31 7.68
CA THR A 189 4.59 -3.06 8.16
C THR A 189 3.96 -2.24 7.03
N VAL A 190 2.94 -1.46 7.40
CA VAL A 190 2.41 -0.37 6.60
C VAL A 190 2.57 0.94 7.35
N GLN A 191 3.10 1.95 6.66
CA GLN A 191 3.27 3.29 7.19
C GLN A 191 2.25 4.22 6.58
N PHE A 192 1.61 5.01 7.43
CA PHE A 192 0.68 6.05 7.01
C PHE A 192 1.19 7.42 7.39
N ILE A 193 0.91 8.39 6.55
CA ILE A 193 1.11 9.82 6.77
C ILE A 193 -0.21 10.54 6.63
N VAL A 194 -0.38 11.66 7.33
CA VAL A 194 -1.46 12.60 7.06
C VAL A 194 -1.03 13.50 5.92
N GLY A 195 -1.80 13.47 4.83
CA GLY A 195 -1.65 14.40 3.72
C GLY A 195 -2.95 15.13 3.41
N GLU A 196 -2.82 16.19 2.62
CA GLU A 196 -3.94 17.01 2.12
C GLU A 196 -4.03 16.87 0.60
#